data_AF-A0A8R7QA94-F1
#
_entry.id   AF-A0A8R7QA94-F1
#
_cell.length_a   1.000
_cell.length_b   1.000
_cell.length_c   1.000
_cell.angle_alpha   90.00
_cell.angle_beta   90.00
_cell.angle_gamma   90.00
#
_symmetry.space_group_name_H-M   'P 1'
#
loop_
_entity.id
_entity.type
_entity.pdbx_description
1 polymer ?
#
loop_
_entity_poly.entity_id
_entity_poly.type
_entity_poly.pdbx_seq_one_letter_code
_entity_poly.pdbx_strand_id
1 'polypeptide(L)'
;MRKLKKLHRIVKDMRYTIYSPLDGQPCADHDRATGEGVQPQEYVLIKMEVLSPFPPKLKALEGRKVYLAAATLRPETMYDQTNCWVLPGGNYGAFEVNDIDVFIMTARAALNLAYQHLSRVPEKPTCLAELSGSDLIGLRLRSPLALSENIYALPMLTILTDKGTGIVTSVPSDSPDDFMALQDLVTKPALRAKYGVKDEWVLPLKVIPVINIPEFGDKSAEKVCFSLKIKSQNDKEKLAEAKRMTYLKGFTDGTMIVGEFNGRKVQEAKPLIRNKLL
;
A
#
# COMPACT_ATOMS: atom_id res chain seq x y z
N MET A 1 -20.34 10.56 -36.30
CA MET A 1 -18.86 10.63 -36.27
C MET A 1 -18.24 11.86 -36.96
N ARG A 2 -18.40 12.08 -38.29
CA ARG A 2 -17.71 13.20 -39.00
C ARG A 2 -17.98 14.60 -38.42
N LYS A 3 -19.24 14.90 -38.09
CA LYS A 3 -19.62 16.18 -37.45
C LYS A 3 -18.96 16.36 -36.07
N LEU A 4 -19.01 15.32 -35.22
CA LEU A 4 -18.37 15.32 -33.90
C LEU A 4 -16.85 15.51 -33.98
N LYS A 5 -16.19 14.86 -34.96
CA LYS A 5 -14.76 15.04 -35.21
C LYS A 5 -14.44 16.48 -35.64
N LYS A 6 -15.25 17.07 -36.53
CA LYS A 6 -15.11 18.50 -36.92
C LYS A 6 -15.33 19.46 -35.75
N LEU A 7 -16.19 19.09 -34.80
CA LEU A 7 -16.44 19.85 -33.58
C LEU A 7 -15.45 19.53 -32.44
N HIS A 8 -14.37 18.80 -32.72
CA HIS A 8 -13.35 18.40 -31.74
C HIS A 8 -13.90 17.65 -30.51
N ARG A 9 -15.02 16.94 -30.65
CA ARG A 9 -15.61 16.09 -29.60
C ARG A 9 -15.10 14.66 -29.60
N ILE A 10 -14.28 14.29 -30.59
CA ILE A 10 -13.63 12.97 -30.69
C ILE A 10 -12.12 13.20 -30.66
N VAL A 11 -11.46 12.65 -29.64
CA VAL A 11 -10.01 12.74 -29.44
C VAL A 11 -9.43 11.33 -29.48
N LYS A 12 -8.26 11.17 -30.12
CA LYS A 12 -7.47 9.94 -30.07
C LYS A 12 -6.33 10.18 -29.09
N ASP A 13 -6.31 9.44 -27.99
CA ASP A 13 -5.33 9.59 -26.91
C ASP A 13 -5.22 8.29 -26.11
N MET A 14 -4.14 8.11 -25.36
CA MET A 14 -3.98 7.00 -24.42
C MET A 14 -4.63 7.39 -23.09
N ARG A 15 -5.61 6.61 -22.65
CA ARG A 15 -6.41 6.92 -21.46
C ARG A 15 -6.65 5.68 -20.63
N TYR A 16 -6.66 5.84 -19.31
CA TYR A 16 -7.10 4.79 -18.40
C TYR A 16 -8.61 4.58 -18.52
N THR A 17 -9.01 3.32 -18.58
CA THR A 17 -10.40 2.89 -18.63
C THR A 17 -10.50 1.51 -18.02
N ILE A 18 -11.70 1.11 -17.59
CA ILE A 18 -11.96 -0.29 -17.29
C ILE A 18 -11.81 -1.08 -18.60
N TYR A 19 -11.05 -2.17 -18.56
CA TYR A 19 -10.63 -2.92 -19.74
C TYR A 19 -10.86 -4.41 -19.51
N SER A 20 -11.32 -5.11 -20.55
CA SER A 20 -11.48 -6.57 -20.54
C SER A 20 -10.33 -7.22 -21.31
N PRO A 21 -9.41 -7.93 -20.64
CA PRO A 21 -8.38 -8.74 -21.29
C PRO A 21 -8.95 -9.77 -22.27
N LEU A 22 -10.12 -10.32 -21.97
CA LEU A 22 -10.77 -11.34 -22.79
C LEU A 22 -11.32 -10.76 -24.10
N ASP A 23 -11.94 -9.58 -24.02
CA ASP A 23 -12.55 -8.93 -25.19
C ASP A 23 -11.55 -8.06 -25.96
N GLY A 24 -10.39 -7.77 -25.39
CA GLY A 24 -9.35 -6.93 -26.00
C GLY A 24 -9.77 -5.47 -26.18
N GLN A 25 -10.71 -4.97 -25.38
CA GLN A 25 -11.27 -3.63 -25.52
C GLN A 25 -11.71 -3.00 -24.18
N PRO A 26 -11.94 -1.67 -24.14
CA PRO A 26 -12.60 -1.03 -23.01
C PRO A 26 -13.96 -1.69 -22.69
N CYS A 27 -14.21 -1.95 -21.40
CA CYS A 27 -15.46 -2.55 -20.92
C CYS A 27 -16.36 -1.43 -20.34
N ALA A 28 -17.26 -0.92 -21.19
CA ALA A 28 -18.20 0.13 -20.81
C ALA A 28 -19.31 -0.43 -19.91
N ASP A 29 -20.13 0.45 -19.33
CA ASP A 29 -21.12 0.06 -18.31
C ASP A 29 -22.09 -1.04 -18.78
N HIS A 30 -22.55 -0.96 -20.04
CA HIS A 30 -23.49 -1.95 -20.60
C HIS A 30 -22.81 -3.27 -21.04
N ASP A 31 -21.47 -3.33 -21.04
CA ASP A 31 -20.72 -4.55 -21.31
C ASP A 31 -20.46 -5.35 -20.02
N ARG A 32 -20.84 -4.82 -18.85
CA ARG A 32 -20.52 -5.40 -17.54
C ARG A 32 -21.62 -6.32 -17.03
N ALA A 33 -21.22 -7.45 -16.48
CA ALA A 33 -22.09 -8.29 -15.66
C ALA A 33 -22.23 -7.76 -14.21
N THR A 34 -21.25 -7.00 -13.71
CA THR A 34 -21.21 -6.46 -12.34
C THR A 34 -20.45 -5.15 -12.28
N GLY A 35 -20.77 -4.28 -11.32
CA GLY A 35 -20.01 -3.06 -11.07
C GLY A 35 -20.28 -1.95 -12.10
N GLU A 36 -21.53 -1.79 -12.52
CA GLU A 36 -21.97 -0.63 -13.30
C GLU A 36 -21.60 0.67 -12.58
N GLY A 37 -21.05 1.64 -13.31
CA GLY A 37 -20.63 2.94 -12.76
C GLY A 37 -19.28 2.93 -12.04
N VAL A 38 -18.65 1.77 -11.82
CA VAL A 38 -17.28 1.69 -11.25
C VAL A 38 -16.28 2.34 -12.20
N GLN A 39 -15.45 3.24 -11.67
CA GLN A 39 -14.40 3.95 -12.40
C GLN A 39 -13.01 3.48 -11.97
N PRO A 40 -11.97 3.68 -12.80
CA PRO A 40 -10.59 3.49 -12.37
C PRO A 40 -10.29 4.34 -11.12
N GLN A 41 -9.75 3.70 -10.09
CA GLN A 41 -9.29 4.38 -8.88
C GLN A 41 -7.76 4.43 -8.87
N GLU A 42 -7.21 5.62 -8.76
CA GLU A 42 -5.77 5.81 -8.70
C GLU A 42 -5.20 5.46 -7.32
N TYR A 43 -4.07 4.76 -7.30
CA TYR A 43 -3.24 4.50 -6.12
C TYR A 43 -1.80 4.90 -6.41
N VAL A 44 -1.07 5.33 -5.39
CA VAL A 44 0.39 5.46 -5.44
C VAL A 44 1.00 4.13 -5.03
N LEU A 45 1.89 3.58 -5.86
CA LEU A 45 2.66 2.38 -5.50
C LEU A 45 4.00 2.76 -4.87
N ILE A 46 4.13 2.50 -3.58
CA ILE A 46 5.36 2.71 -2.81
C ILE A 46 6.29 1.53 -3.03
N LYS A 47 7.46 1.79 -3.61
CA LYS A 47 8.52 0.82 -3.84
C LYS A 47 9.38 0.65 -2.58
N MET A 48 9.06 -0.32 -1.74
CA MET A 48 9.88 -0.66 -0.57
C MET A 48 10.96 -1.65 -0.97
N GLU A 49 12.21 -1.20 -1.04
CA GLU A 49 13.36 -2.01 -1.47
C GLU A 49 13.64 -3.13 -0.47
N VAL A 50 13.71 -4.37 -0.94
CA VAL A 50 14.19 -5.51 -0.16
C VAL A 50 15.70 -5.42 -0.06
N LEU A 51 16.21 -5.36 1.17
CA LEU A 51 17.63 -5.27 1.42
C LEU A 51 18.26 -6.65 1.50
N SER A 52 19.50 -6.77 1.02
CA SER A 52 20.30 -7.98 1.20
C SER A 52 20.61 -8.25 2.69
N PRO A 53 20.86 -9.52 3.09
CA PRO A 53 20.86 -10.71 2.25
C PRO A 53 19.43 -11.21 1.93
N PHE A 54 19.23 -11.73 0.72
CA PHE A 54 17.96 -12.32 0.33
C PHE A 54 17.77 -13.72 0.95
N PRO A 55 16.54 -14.06 1.39
CA PRO A 55 16.25 -15.42 1.82
C PRO A 55 16.32 -16.41 0.64
N PRO A 56 16.43 -17.73 0.90
CA PRO A 56 16.63 -18.73 -0.16
C PRO A 56 15.64 -18.64 -1.33
N LYS A 57 14.36 -18.34 -1.07
CA LYS A 57 13.33 -18.19 -2.13
C LYS A 57 13.52 -16.97 -3.03
N LEU A 58 14.24 -15.96 -2.57
CA LEU A 58 14.55 -14.75 -3.36
C LEU A 58 15.99 -14.77 -3.90
N LYS A 59 16.76 -15.83 -3.65
CA LYS A 59 18.17 -15.92 -4.06
C LYS A 59 18.36 -15.82 -5.58
N ALA A 60 17.42 -16.35 -6.37
CA ALA A 60 17.44 -16.23 -7.83
C ALA A 60 17.26 -14.78 -8.34
N LEU A 61 16.92 -13.84 -7.44
CA LEU A 61 16.78 -12.42 -7.74
C LEU A 61 18.03 -11.61 -7.36
N GLU A 62 19.09 -12.26 -6.87
CA GLU A 62 20.38 -11.59 -6.63
C GLU A 62 20.86 -10.84 -7.88
N GLY A 63 21.38 -9.63 -7.69
CA GLY A 63 21.75 -8.72 -8.79
C GLY A 63 20.61 -7.86 -9.35
N ARG A 64 19.35 -8.10 -8.93
CA ARG A 64 18.19 -7.26 -9.28
C ARG A 64 17.75 -6.38 -8.11
N LYS A 65 16.99 -5.32 -8.44
CA LYS A 65 16.34 -4.48 -7.43
C LYS A 65 14.95 -5.02 -7.14
N VAL A 66 14.77 -5.61 -5.97
CA VAL A 66 13.51 -6.24 -5.56
C VAL A 66 12.73 -5.29 -4.66
N TYR A 67 11.45 -5.10 -4.94
CA TYR A 67 10.59 -4.18 -4.19
C TYR A 67 9.31 -4.86 -3.72
N LEU A 68 8.92 -4.66 -2.47
CA LEU A 68 7.55 -4.86 -2.03
C LEU A 68 6.76 -3.62 -2.48
N ALA A 69 5.93 -3.78 -3.51
CA ALA A 69 5.17 -2.68 -4.09
C ALA A 69 3.84 -2.53 -3.35
N ALA A 70 3.72 -1.53 -2.48
CA ALA A 70 2.51 -1.31 -1.67
C ALA A 70 1.62 -0.20 -2.23
N ALA A 71 0.32 -0.45 -2.35
CA ALA A 71 -0.64 0.55 -2.80
C ALA A 71 -1.10 1.44 -1.64
N THR A 72 -1.06 2.75 -1.81
CA THR A 72 -1.60 3.71 -0.83
C THR A 72 -2.41 4.82 -1.50
N LEU A 73 -3.43 5.32 -0.77
CA LEU A 73 -4.19 6.52 -1.12
C LEU A 73 -3.70 7.76 -0.36
N ARG A 74 -2.77 7.60 0.57
CA ARG A 74 -2.26 8.64 1.47
C ARG A 74 -0.74 8.72 1.43
N PRO A 75 -0.13 9.10 0.28
CA PRO A 75 1.32 9.21 0.18
C PRO A 75 1.92 10.23 1.17
N GLU A 76 1.14 11.17 1.67
CA GLU A 76 1.58 12.14 2.67
C GLU A 76 1.97 11.50 4.02
N THR A 77 1.45 10.32 4.34
CA THR A 77 1.69 9.67 5.64
C THR A 77 2.97 8.82 5.67
N MET A 78 3.68 8.70 4.55
CA MET A 78 4.76 7.72 4.39
C MET A 78 6.00 7.97 5.27
N TYR A 79 6.07 9.11 5.97
CA TYR A 79 7.13 9.42 6.94
C TYR A 79 7.12 8.52 8.19
N ASP A 80 5.94 8.04 8.60
CA ASP A 80 5.74 7.11 9.73
C ASP A 80 5.63 5.65 9.29
N GLN A 81 6.35 5.27 8.24
CA GLN A 81 6.42 3.86 7.95
C GLN A 81 7.25 3.13 9.02
N THR A 82 6.57 2.35 9.86
CA THR A 82 7.21 1.51 10.89
C THR A 82 7.53 0.13 10.36
N ASN A 83 6.70 -0.39 9.45
CA ASN A 83 6.79 -1.72 8.88
C ASN A 83 5.98 -1.81 7.57
N CYS A 84 6.03 -2.97 6.94
CA CYS A 84 5.14 -3.35 5.85
C CYS A 84 4.21 -4.48 6.33
N TRP A 85 2.98 -4.53 5.84
CA TRP A 85 2.04 -5.61 6.12
C TRP A 85 1.89 -6.55 4.94
N VAL A 86 1.96 -7.85 5.26
CA VAL A 86 1.70 -8.95 4.34
C VAL A 86 0.70 -9.94 4.96
N LEU A 87 -0.14 -10.56 4.14
CA LEU A 87 -1.07 -11.58 4.61
C LEU A 87 -0.34 -12.92 4.63
N PRO A 88 -0.14 -13.59 5.77
CA PRO A 88 0.68 -14.81 5.83
C PRO A 88 0.22 -15.91 4.85
N GLY A 89 -1.10 -16.13 4.77
CA GLY A 89 -1.72 -17.08 3.83
C GLY A 89 -2.02 -16.51 2.44
N GLY A 90 -1.55 -15.30 2.12
CA GLY A 90 -1.72 -14.67 0.81
C GLY A 90 -0.78 -15.26 -0.23
N ASN A 91 -1.23 -15.31 -1.48
CA ASN A 91 -0.43 -15.73 -2.63
C ASN A 91 0.17 -14.50 -3.33
N TYR A 92 1.49 -14.48 -3.42
CA TYR A 92 2.29 -13.42 -4.01
C TYR A 92 3.23 -14.00 -5.08
N GLY A 93 3.81 -13.12 -5.88
CA GLY A 93 4.88 -13.49 -6.80
C GLY A 93 5.85 -12.35 -6.98
N ALA A 94 7.06 -12.67 -7.42
CA ALA A 94 8.07 -11.72 -7.86
C ALA A 94 7.94 -11.53 -9.38
N PHE A 95 7.51 -10.35 -9.82
CA PHE A 95 7.21 -10.07 -11.22
C PHE A 95 8.20 -9.09 -11.85
N GLU A 96 8.66 -9.37 -13.06
CA GLU A 96 9.52 -8.45 -13.82
C GLU A 96 8.76 -7.21 -14.28
N VAL A 97 9.27 -6.03 -13.89
CA VAL A 97 8.77 -4.74 -14.37
C VAL A 97 9.62 -4.24 -15.54
N ASN A 98 10.93 -4.38 -15.42
CA ASN A 98 11.91 -4.12 -16.47
C ASN A 98 13.13 -5.04 -16.27
N ASP A 99 14.24 -4.79 -16.96
CA ASP A 99 15.42 -5.65 -16.87
C ASP A 99 16.08 -5.66 -15.47
N ILE A 100 15.82 -4.64 -14.64
CA ILE A 100 16.48 -4.43 -13.34
C ILE A 100 15.50 -4.58 -12.17
N ASP A 101 14.29 -4.05 -12.30
CA ASP A 101 13.31 -3.96 -11.22
C ASP A 101 12.35 -5.14 -11.21
N VAL A 102 12.19 -5.74 -10.03
CA VAL A 102 11.27 -6.83 -9.74
C VAL A 102 10.32 -6.40 -8.63
N PHE A 103 9.02 -6.51 -8.85
CA PHE A 103 8.02 -6.18 -7.84
C PHE A 103 7.40 -7.45 -7.24
N ILE A 104 7.34 -7.49 -5.92
CA ILE A 104 6.61 -8.49 -5.13
C ILE A 104 5.20 -7.94 -4.86
N MET A 105 4.20 -8.65 -5.39
CA MET A 105 2.78 -8.31 -5.26
C MET A 105 1.90 -9.53 -5.60
N THR A 106 0.57 -9.37 -5.57
CA THR A 106 -0.35 -10.40 -6.06
C THR A 106 -0.38 -10.48 -7.59
N ALA A 107 -0.68 -11.66 -8.14
CA ALA A 107 -0.79 -11.86 -9.60
C ALA A 107 -1.85 -10.95 -10.24
N ARG A 108 -2.95 -10.68 -9.54
CA ARG A 108 -3.99 -9.73 -9.97
C ARG A 108 -3.41 -8.32 -10.16
N ALA A 109 -2.58 -7.86 -9.24
CA ALA A 109 -1.97 -6.55 -9.33
C ALA A 109 -0.94 -6.47 -10.46
N ALA A 110 -0.12 -7.52 -10.62
CA ALA A 110 0.84 -7.61 -11.72
C ALA A 110 0.16 -7.58 -13.09
N LEU A 111 -0.99 -8.25 -13.23
CA LEU A 111 -1.80 -8.19 -14.45
C LEU A 111 -2.33 -6.77 -14.72
N ASN A 112 -2.87 -6.09 -13.69
CA ASN A 112 -3.31 -4.71 -13.84
C ASN A 112 -2.18 -3.78 -14.28
N LEU A 113 -0.98 -3.94 -13.72
CA LEU A 113 0.19 -3.17 -14.14
C LEU A 113 0.63 -3.48 -15.56
N ALA A 114 0.52 -4.74 -15.99
CA ALA A 114 0.89 -5.12 -17.35
C ALA A 114 0.02 -4.44 -18.42
N TYR A 115 -1.28 -4.28 -18.15
CA TYR A 115 -2.21 -3.50 -18.98
C TYR A 115 -2.03 -1.98 -18.86
N GLN A 116 -1.22 -1.51 -17.90
CA GLN A 116 -0.81 -0.12 -17.75
C GLN A 116 0.60 0.14 -18.31
N HIS A 117 1.18 -0.82 -19.04
CA HIS A 117 2.55 -0.76 -19.56
C HIS A 117 3.63 -0.69 -18.46
N LEU A 118 3.33 -1.25 -17.28
CA LEU A 118 4.22 -1.34 -16.13
C LEU A 118 4.67 -2.79 -15.88
N SER A 119 4.95 -3.50 -16.97
CA SER A 119 5.56 -4.84 -17.01
C SER A 119 6.56 -4.91 -18.14
N ARG A 120 7.51 -5.85 -18.04
CA ARG A 120 8.54 -6.05 -19.07
C ARG A 120 7.92 -6.41 -20.43
N VAL A 121 6.94 -7.32 -20.42
CA VAL A 121 6.17 -7.71 -21.59
C VAL A 121 4.79 -7.08 -21.47
N PRO A 122 4.33 -6.25 -22.44
CA PRO A 122 3.01 -5.65 -22.41
C PRO A 122 1.91 -6.71 -22.22
N GLU A 123 0.91 -6.39 -21.39
CA GLU A 123 -0.28 -7.22 -21.14
C GLU A 123 -0.01 -8.61 -20.52
N LYS A 124 1.26 -8.98 -20.29
CA LYS A 124 1.66 -10.27 -19.75
C LYS A 124 2.64 -10.13 -18.57
N PRO A 125 2.19 -10.33 -17.32
CA PRO A 125 3.11 -10.37 -16.19
C PRO A 125 4.05 -11.58 -16.30
N THR A 126 5.33 -11.38 -15.99
CA THR A 126 6.35 -12.44 -15.99
C THR A 126 6.74 -12.75 -14.56
N CYS A 127 6.28 -13.89 -14.04
CA CYS A 127 6.56 -14.35 -12.67
C CYS A 127 7.91 -15.09 -12.63
N LEU A 128 8.81 -14.64 -11.76
CA LEU A 128 10.13 -15.22 -11.54
C LEU A 128 10.16 -16.21 -10.38
N ALA A 129 9.29 -15.99 -9.39
CA ALA A 129 9.17 -16.83 -8.20
C ALA A 129 7.77 -16.68 -7.61
N GLU A 130 7.15 -17.80 -7.26
CA GLU A 130 5.93 -17.84 -6.47
C GLU A 130 6.26 -17.78 -4.97
N LEU A 131 5.50 -16.97 -4.24
CA LEU A 131 5.76 -16.63 -2.85
C LEU A 131 4.46 -16.70 -2.05
N SER A 132 4.52 -17.25 -0.84
CA SER A 132 3.47 -17.04 0.16
C SER A 132 3.79 -15.80 0.99
N GLY A 133 2.79 -15.20 1.64
CA GLY A 133 3.06 -14.09 2.56
C GLY A 133 3.97 -14.49 3.72
N SER A 134 3.91 -15.75 4.17
CA SER A 134 4.86 -16.30 5.14
C SER A 134 6.32 -16.25 4.67
N ASP A 135 6.60 -16.35 3.37
CA ASP A 135 7.95 -16.21 2.83
C ASP A 135 8.45 -14.76 2.86
N LEU A 136 7.54 -13.80 2.99
CA LEU A 136 7.84 -12.38 3.02
C LEU A 136 8.08 -11.86 4.45
N ILE A 137 7.55 -12.52 5.47
CA ILE A 137 7.68 -12.08 6.86
C ILE A 137 9.16 -12.04 7.26
N GLY A 138 9.58 -10.93 7.85
CA GLY A 138 10.96 -10.71 8.29
C GLY A 138 11.90 -10.18 7.22
N LEU A 139 11.44 -9.99 5.98
CA LEU A 139 12.22 -9.26 4.99
C LEU A 139 12.56 -7.86 5.51
N ARG A 140 13.84 -7.51 5.48
CA ARG A 140 14.32 -6.17 5.80
C ARG A 140 14.12 -5.25 4.60
N LEU A 141 13.49 -4.12 4.83
CA LEU A 141 13.08 -3.20 3.78
C LEU A 141 13.61 -1.79 4.04
N ARG A 142 13.82 -1.05 2.96
CA ARG A 142 13.96 0.41 2.97
C ARG A 142 12.80 1.02 2.19
N SER A 143 12.12 1.98 2.79
CA SER A 143 10.97 2.64 2.18
C SER A 143 11.27 4.11 1.89
N PRO A 144 10.77 4.67 0.77
CA PRO A 144 10.93 6.10 0.51
C PRO A 144 10.21 6.94 1.58
N LEU A 145 10.83 8.07 1.96
CA LEU A 145 10.37 9.03 2.98
C LEU A 145 10.30 8.53 4.42
N ALA A 146 10.31 7.22 4.65
CA ALA A 146 10.34 6.66 5.99
C ALA A 146 11.55 7.19 6.77
N LEU A 147 11.31 7.69 7.98
CA LEU A 147 12.41 8.16 8.86
C LEU A 147 13.14 6.98 9.53
N SER A 148 12.50 5.81 9.57
CA SER A 148 13.13 4.56 9.96
C SER A 148 14.04 4.06 8.83
N GLU A 149 15.35 3.94 9.09
CA GLU A 149 16.31 3.48 8.08
C GLU A 149 16.03 2.06 7.58
N ASN A 150 15.54 1.20 8.48
CA ASN A 150 15.20 -0.19 8.20
C ASN A 150 13.84 -0.49 8.81
N ILE A 151 12.95 -1.07 8.01
CA ILE A 151 11.66 -1.60 8.45
C ILE A 151 11.55 -3.08 8.07
N TYR A 152 10.55 -3.78 8.58
CA TYR A 152 10.35 -5.21 8.28
C TYR A 152 8.97 -5.49 7.70
N ALA A 153 8.86 -6.54 6.90
CA ALA A 153 7.56 -7.11 6.54
C ALA A 153 7.01 -7.94 7.72
N LEU A 154 5.80 -7.60 8.17
CA LEU A 154 5.13 -8.17 9.32
C LEU A 154 3.75 -8.73 8.94
N PRO A 155 3.22 -9.71 9.70
CA PRO A 155 1.94 -10.34 9.40
C PRO A 155 0.76 -9.45 9.80
N MET A 156 -0.23 -9.32 8.91
CA MET A 156 -1.55 -8.75 9.21
C MET A 156 -2.65 -9.64 8.64
N LEU A 157 -3.63 -10.02 9.46
CA LEU A 157 -4.58 -11.09 9.10
C LEU A 157 -5.82 -10.60 8.35
N THR A 158 -6.01 -9.29 8.27
CA THR A 158 -7.21 -8.64 7.74
C THR A 158 -6.99 -8.02 6.34
N ILE A 159 -5.82 -8.22 5.74
CA ILE A 159 -5.53 -7.73 4.39
C ILE A 159 -6.42 -8.44 3.37
N LEU A 160 -6.98 -7.64 2.46
CA LEU A 160 -7.72 -8.10 1.29
C LEU A 160 -6.76 -8.11 0.08
N THR A 161 -6.35 -9.30 -0.36
CA THR A 161 -5.38 -9.47 -1.47
C THR A 161 -5.95 -9.12 -2.85
N ASP A 162 -7.25 -8.94 -2.95
CA ASP A 162 -7.97 -8.45 -4.13
C ASP A 162 -8.03 -6.91 -4.20
N LYS A 163 -7.54 -6.18 -3.20
CA LYS A 163 -7.41 -4.72 -3.19
C LYS A 163 -5.96 -4.27 -3.24
N GLY A 164 -5.69 -3.24 -4.05
CA GLY A 164 -4.33 -2.75 -4.27
C GLY A 164 -3.41 -3.87 -4.80
N THR A 165 -2.26 -4.04 -4.15
CA THR A 165 -1.22 -5.03 -4.50
C THR A 165 -1.18 -6.25 -3.58
N GLY A 166 -2.04 -6.29 -2.56
CA GLY A 166 -1.96 -7.22 -1.43
C GLY A 166 -0.79 -6.96 -0.46
N ILE A 167 0.01 -5.92 -0.72
CA ILE A 167 1.05 -5.40 0.18
C ILE A 167 0.58 -4.04 0.69
N VAL A 168 0.67 -3.81 2.00
CA VAL A 168 0.18 -2.57 2.62
C VAL A 168 1.32 -1.90 3.41
N THR A 169 1.42 -0.58 3.35
CA THR A 169 2.33 0.21 4.19
C THR A 169 1.76 0.35 5.59
N SER A 170 2.57 0.25 6.64
CA SER A 170 2.13 0.49 8.02
C SER A 170 2.42 1.91 8.46
N VAL A 171 1.39 2.72 8.73
CA VAL A 171 1.50 4.10 9.21
C VAL A 171 0.70 4.28 10.51
N PRO A 172 1.16 3.69 11.63
CA PRO A 172 0.40 3.57 12.87
C PRO A 172 0.07 4.90 13.57
N SER A 173 0.65 6.04 13.19
CA SER A 173 0.26 7.36 13.68
C SER A 173 -1.14 7.77 13.21
N ASP A 174 -1.49 7.38 11.98
CA ASP A 174 -2.61 7.93 11.21
C ASP A 174 -3.56 6.88 10.62
N SER A 175 -3.25 5.59 10.80
CA SER A 175 -4.08 4.46 10.39
C SER A 175 -4.44 3.57 11.59
N PRO A 176 -5.73 3.56 12.01
CA PRO A 176 -6.21 2.72 13.11
C PRO A 176 -5.94 1.22 12.91
N ASP A 177 -6.08 0.73 11.67
CA ASP A 177 -5.82 -0.67 11.31
C ASP A 177 -4.34 -1.03 11.60
N ASP A 178 -3.42 -0.15 11.21
CA ASP A 178 -1.97 -0.34 11.38
C ASP A 178 -1.57 -0.26 12.85
N PHE A 179 -2.09 0.74 13.57
CA PHE A 179 -1.87 0.90 15.01
C PHE A 179 -2.28 -0.36 15.78
N MET A 180 -3.48 -0.88 15.52
CA MET A 180 -3.98 -2.06 16.23
C MET A 180 -3.26 -3.35 15.82
N ALA A 181 -2.90 -3.52 14.54
CA ALA A 181 -2.10 -4.66 14.10
C ALA A 181 -0.69 -4.66 14.72
N LEU A 182 -0.05 -3.48 14.79
CA LEU A 182 1.23 -3.31 15.46
C LEU A 182 1.11 -3.57 16.96
N GLN A 183 0.08 -3.05 17.62
CA GLN A 183 -0.14 -3.25 19.05
C GLN A 183 -0.44 -4.71 19.39
N ASP A 184 -1.16 -5.43 18.54
CA ASP A 184 -1.34 -6.88 18.67
C ASP A 184 0.01 -7.61 18.64
N LEU A 185 0.90 -7.23 17.72
CA LEU A 185 2.25 -7.80 17.66
C LEU A 185 3.10 -7.41 18.87
N VAL A 186 2.98 -6.20 19.41
CA VAL A 186 3.72 -5.76 20.62
C VAL A 186 3.24 -6.52 21.87
N THR A 187 1.93 -6.67 22.04
CA THR A 187 1.34 -7.19 23.28
C THR A 187 1.19 -8.70 23.33
N LYS A 188 1.21 -9.41 22.20
CA LYS A 188 0.97 -10.85 22.13
C LYS A 188 2.22 -11.61 21.65
N PRO A 189 3.14 -12.01 22.55
CA PRO A 189 4.31 -12.83 22.19
C PRO A 189 3.95 -14.12 21.45
N ALA A 190 2.81 -14.74 21.78
CA ALA A 190 2.32 -15.93 21.08
C ALA A 190 2.03 -15.68 19.59
N LEU A 191 1.55 -14.49 19.23
CA LEU A 191 1.33 -14.10 17.84
C LEU A 191 2.65 -13.95 17.10
N ARG A 192 3.66 -13.37 17.75
CA ARG A 192 5.01 -13.26 17.20
C ARG A 192 5.63 -14.63 16.99
N ALA A 193 5.59 -15.50 18.00
CA ALA A 193 6.09 -16.86 17.92
C ALA A 193 5.43 -17.68 16.80
N LYS A 194 4.09 -17.58 16.65
CA LYS A 194 3.33 -18.28 15.60
C LYS A 194 3.85 -17.99 14.19
N TYR A 195 4.26 -16.75 13.93
CA TYR A 195 4.69 -16.31 12.60
C TYR A 195 6.20 -16.08 12.49
N GLY A 196 6.98 -16.50 13.50
CA GLY A 196 8.44 -16.31 13.51
C GLY A 196 8.88 -14.84 13.53
N VAL A 197 8.03 -13.93 14.01
CA VAL A 197 8.36 -12.51 14.15
C VAL A 197 9.30 -12.33 15.32
N LYS A 198 10.47 -11.73 15.09
CA LYS A 198 11.43 -11.46 16.15
C LYS A 198 11.07 -10.19 16.92
N ASP A 199 11.40 -10.18 18.21
CA ASP A 199 11.19 -9.02 19.08
C ASP A 199 11.92 -7.77 18.57
N GLU A 200 13.11 -7.93 17.99
CA GLU A 200 13.93 -6.85 17.41
C GLU A 200 13.26 -6.13 16.22
N TRP A 201 12.27 -6.77 15.56
CA TRP A 201 11.54 -6.19 14.43
C TRP A 201 10.35 -5.33 14.86
N VAL A 202 9.90 -5.47 16.10
CA VAL A 202 8.62 -4.90 16.56
C VAL A 202 8.81 -4.01 17.80
N LEU A 203 9.47 -4.51 18.84
CA LEU A 203 9.56 -3.80 20.12
C LEU A 203 10.32 -2.46 20.06
N PRO A 204 11.36 -2.30 19.22
CA PRO A 204 12.03 -1.01 19.05
C PRO A 204 11.25 0.00 18.22
N LEU A 205 10.19 -0.40 17.51
CA LEU A 205 9.45 0.48 16.61
C LEU A 205 8.79 1.60 17.41
N LYS A 206 9.03 2.83 16.98
CA LYS A 206 8.40 4.02 17.54
C LYS A 206 7.47 4.60 16.50
N VAL A 207 6.21 4.81 16.89
CA VAL A 207 5.25 5.56 16.09
C VAL A 207 5.71 7.02 16.02
N ILE A 208 5.99 7.48 14.81
CA ILE A 208 6.43 8.83 14.49
C ILE A 208 5.20 9.67 14.12
N PRO A 209 4.94 10.76 14.83
CA PRO A 209 3.82 11.63 14.47
C PRO A 209 4.04 12.33 13.11
N VAL A 210 3.07 12.27 12.20
CA VAL A 210 3.15 12.86 10.83
C VAL A 210 2.17 13.99 10.62
N ILE A 211 0.95 13.84 11.13
CA ILE A 211 -0.15 14.78 10.95
C ILE A 211 -0.73 15.12 12.32
N ASN A 212 -0.81 16.42 12.62
CA ASN A 212 -1.65 16.90 13.70
C ASN A 212 -3.08 17.09 13.18
N ILE A 213 -4.04 16.42 13.80
CA ILE A 213 -5.46 16.70 13.62
C ILE A 213 -5.92 17.42 14.89
N PRO A 214 -6.43 18.67 14.84
CA PRO A 214 -6.74 19.45 16.05
C PRO A 214 -7.62 18.71 17.07
N GLU A 215 -8.54 17.86 16.60
CA GLU A 215 -9.43 17.05 17.45
C GLU A 215 -8.75 15.83 18.09
N PHE A 216 -7.75 15.25 17.42
CA PHE A 216 -7.14 13.97 17.81
C PHE A 216 -5.66 14.04 18.21
N GLY A 217 -5.01 15.19 17.99
CA GLY A 217 -3.58 15.41 18.23
C GLY A 217 -2.68 14.83 17.13
N ASP A 218 -1.40 14.60 17.48
CA ASP A 218 -0.34 14.18 16.54
C ASP A 218 -0.34 12.67 16.24
N LYS A 219 -1.08 11.88 17.03
CA LYS A 219 -1.22 10.42 16.89
C LYS A 219 -2.69 10.06 16.82
N SER A 220 -3.32 10.47 15.73
CA SER A 220 -4.77 10.39 15.57
C SER A 220 -5.30 8.95 15.69
N ALA A 221 -4.58 7.98 15.11
CA ALA A 221 -4.96 6.56 15.18
C ALA A 221 -4.96 6.02 16.61
N GLU A 222 -3.88 6.26 17.37
CA GLU A 222 -3.78 5.86 18.78
C GLU A 222 -4.93 6.46 19.61
N LYS A 223 -5.14 7.79 19.49
CA LYS A 223 -6.17 8.51 20.25
C LYS A 223 -7.58 7.96 19.98
N VAL A 224 -7.90 7.73 18.71
CA VAL A 224 -9.24 7.25 18.31
C VAL A 224 -9.43 5.78 18.69
N CYS A 225 -8.41 4.92 18.52
CA CYS A 225 -8.48 3.52 18.94
C CYS A 225 -8.75 3.38 20.44
N PHE A 226 -8.07 4.19 21.28
CA PHE A 226 -8.33 4.20 22.73
C PHE A 226 -9.71 4.75 23.08
N SER A 227 -10.15 5.82 22.43
CA SER A 227 -11.48 6.42 22.66
C SER A 227 -12.62 5.43 22.35
N LEU A 228 -12.50 4.67 21.25
CA LEU A 228 -13.46 3.65 20.85
C LEU A 228 -13.28 2.30 21.56
N LYS A 229 -12.28 2.20 22.46
CA LYS A 229 -11.93 0.99 23.22
C LYS A 229 -11.75 -0.22 22.29
N ILE A 230 -10.98 -0.03 21.22
CA ILE A 230 -10.63 -1.09 20.26
C ILE A 230 -9.58 -1.99 20.93
N LYS A 231 -9.81 -3.31 20.90
CA LYS A 231 -8.98 -4.29 21.62
C LYS A 231 -8.09 -5.12 20.71
N SER A 232 -8.47 -5.28 19.44
CA SER A 232 -7.65 -6.04 18.49
C SER A 232 -7.89 -5.62 17.05
N GLN A 233 -7.01 -6.03 16.14
CA GLN A 233 -7.16 -5.80 14.70
C GLN A 233 -8.42 -6.49 14.09
N ASN A 234 -9.11 -7.36 14.85
CA ASN A 234 -10.32 -8.06 14.41
C ASN A 234 -11.63 -7.28 14.69
N ASP A 235 -11.57 -6.15 15.38
CA ASP A 235 -12.75 -5.33 15.71
C ASP A 235 -13.22 -4.49 14.50
N LYS A 236 -13.59 -5.18 13.41
CA LYS A 236 -13.80 -4.61 12.06
C LYS A 236 -14.72 -3.39 12.03
N GLU A 237 -15.84 -3.44 12.75
CA GLU A 237 -16.83 -2.35 12.75
C GLU A 237 -16.26 -1.08 13.39
N LYS A 238 -15.63 -1.22 14.56
CA LYS A 238 -15.00 -0.09 15.26
C LYS A 238 -13.80 0.46 14.51
N LEU A 239 -13.00 -0.42 13.89
CA LEU A 239 -11.88 0.01 13.04
C LEU A 239 -12.36 0.78 11.81
N ALA A 240 -13.47 0.34 11.19
CA ALA A 240 -14.08 1.06 10.07
C ALA A 240 -14.61 2.44 10.50
N GLU A 241 -15.21 2.56 11.70
CA GLU A 241 -15.58 3.84 12.29
C GLU A 241 -14.36 4.73 12.55
N ALA A 242 -13.35 4.20 13.24
CA ALA A 242 -12.10 4.91 13.55
C ALA A 242 -11.42 5.44 12.27
N LYS A 243 -11.35 4.60 11.24
CA LYS A 243 -10.76 4.94 9.94
C LYS A 243 -11.52 6.07 9.26
N ARG A 244 -12.85 6.06 9.31
CA ARG A 244 -13.68 7.12 8.72
C ARG A 244 -13.43 8.46 9.41
N MET A 245 -13.37 8.45 10.74
CA MET A 245 -13.09 9.65 11.56
C MET A 245 -11.71 10.23 11.24
N THR A 246 -10.67 9.40 11.34
CA THR A 246 -9.27 9.82 11.14
C THR A 246 -8.97 10.23 9.70
N TYR A 247 -9.49 9.51 8.69
CA TYR A 247 -9.19 9.77 7.29
C TYR A 247 -9.82 11.08 6.79
N LEU A 248 -11.11 11.29 7.07
CA LEU A 248 -11.80 12.50 6.61
C LEU A 248 -11.24 13.74 7.30
N LYS A 249 -11.11 13.69 8.64
CA LYS A 249 -10.55 14.80 9.42
C LYS A 249 -9.08 15.06 9.13
N GLY A 250 -8.30 14.00 8.90
CA GLY A 250 -6.90 14.13 8.52
C GLY A 250 -6.73 14.84 7.18
N PHE A 251 -7.64 14.59 6.24
CA PHE A 251 -7.62 15.30 4.96
C PHE A 251 -8.09 16.75 5.08
N THR A 252 -9.20 17.04 5.77
CA THR A 252 -9.76 18.41 5.81
C THR A 252 -9.04 19.33 6.77
N ASP A 253 -8.73 18.83 7.97
CA ASP A 253 -8.31 19.66 9.09
C ASP A 253 -6.82 19.45 9.42
N GLY A 254 -6.25 18.34 8.95
CA GLY A 254 -4.89 17.91 9.26
C GLY A 254 -3.80 18.84 8.75
N THR A 255 -2.78 19.01 9.59
CA THR A 255 -1.56 19.77 9.28
C THR A 255 -0.36 18.85 9.38
N MET A 256 0.50 18.86 8.37
CA MET A 256 1.77 18.12 8.38
C MET A 256 2.67 18.65 9.48
N ILE A 257 3.31 17.77 10.25
CA ILE A 257 4.26 18.14 11.32
C ILE A 257 5.70 17.64 11.07
N VAL A 258 5.92 17.03 9.91
CA VAL A 258 7.19 16.41 9.53
C VAL A 258 7.51 16.60 8.05
N GLY A 259 8.78 16.42 7.70
CA GLY A 259 9.28 16.51 6.34
C GLY A 259 9.29 17.95 5.80
N GLU A 260 9.47 18.06 4.49
CA GLU A 260 9.62 19.34 3.78
C GLU A 260 8.36 20.22 3.85
N PHE A 261 7.19 19.61 4.02
CA PHE A 261 5.91 20.31 4.05
C PHE A 261 5.39 20.54 5.47
N ASN A 262 6.25 20.49 6.48
CA ASN A 262 5.91 20.81 7.87
C ASN A 262 5.18 22.16 7.98
N GLY A 263 4.09 22.20 8.73
CA GLY A 263 3.22 23.36 8.93
C GLY A 263 2.16 23.57 7.85
N ARG A 264 2.19 22.81 6.74
CA ARG A 264 1.19 22.93 5.65
C ARG A 264 -0.01 22.03 5.85
N LYS A 265 -1.14 22.40 5.25
CA LYS A 265 -2.35 21.56 5.23
C LYS A 265 -2.13 20.30 4.40
N VAL A 266 -2.71 19.19 4.85
CA VAL A 266 -2.62 17.89 4.16
C VAL A 266 -3.13 17.97 2.71
N GLN A 267 -4.22 18.72 2.47
CA GLN A 267 -4.77 18.91 1.12
C GLN A 267 -3.77 19.52 0.14
N GLU A 268 -2.90 20.41 0.63
CA GLU A 268 -1.87 21.07 -0.17
C GLU A 268 -0.63 20.19 -0.31
N ALA A 269 -0.21 19.53 0.78
CA ALA A 269 1.01 18.73 0.81
C ALA A 269 0.87 17.41 0.03
N LYS A 270 -0.30 16.76 0.09
CA LYS A 270 -0.55 15.46 -0.54
C LYS A 270 -0.18 15.39 -2.02
N PRO A 271 -0.67 16.28 -2.91
CA PRO A 271 -0.30 16.24 -4.33
C PRO A 271 1.19 16.52 -4.55
N LEU A 272 1.82 17.38 -3.74
CA LEU A 272 3.25 17.69 -3.85
C LEU A 272 4.12 16.50 -3.45
N ILE A 273 3.78 15.82 -2.35
CA ILE A 273 4.46 14.60 -1.89
C ILE A 273 4.26 13.47 -2.90
N ARG A 274 3.05 13.30 -3.43
CA ARG A 274 2.77 12.35 -4.52
C ARG A 274 3.72 12.59 -5.70
N ASN A 275 3.82 13.83 -6.18
CA ASN A 275 4.69 14.16 -7.31
C ASN A 275 6.18 13.98 -7.00
N LYS A 276 6.60 14.13 -5.75
CA LYS A 276 7.98 13.87 -5.31
C LYS A 276 8.33 12.36 -5.29
N LEU A 277 7.32 11.51 -5.08
CA LEU A 277 7.48 10.06 -5.03
C LEU A 277 7.43 9.39 -6.41
N LEU A 278 6.90 10.08 -7.42
CA LEU A 278 6.82 9.63 -8.82
C LEU A 278 8.11 10.00 -9.58
#